data_AF-A0A660V0X5-F1
#
_entry.id   AF-A0A660V0X5-F1
#
_cell.length_a   1.000
_cell.length_b   1.000
_cell.length_c   1.000
_cell.angle_alpha   90.00
_cell.angle_beta   90.00
_cell.angle_gamma   90.00
#
_symmetry.space_group_name_H-M   'P 1'
#
loop_
_entity.id
_entity.type
_entity.pdbx_description
1 polymer ?
#
loop_
_entity_poly.entity_id
_entity_poly.type
_entity_poly.pdbx_seq_one_letter_code
_entity_poly.pdbx_strand_id
1 'polypeptide(L)'
;MVFVLSLVSAAGCVVAEEAELPRGLPPRLGAGDVVEVTCPHECCELTVAADGTLKHPLFGIVDVAGLSLPEAEKALRSAVRRVQQRQIPLTLRLIKSKNAFVYV
;
A
#
# COMPACT_ATOMS: atom_id res chain seq x y z
N MET A 1 12.86 20.09 55.03
CA MET A 1 12.16 20.52 53.81
C MET A 1 13.13 21.42 53.06
N VAL A 2 13.68 21.17 51.86
CA VAL A 2 13.47 20.22 50.75
C VAL A 2 14.82 20.15 50.00
N PHE A 3 15.36 18.95 49.75
CA PHE A 3 16.32 18.68 48.66
C PHE A 3 15.47 18.27 47.44
N VAL A 4 15.83 18.54 46.18
CA VAL A 4 16.78 17.75 45.40
C VAL A 4 17.22 18.54 44.16
N LEU A 5 18.53 18.59 43.92
CA LEU A 5 19.18 19.04 42.68
C LEU A 5 19.05 17.98 41.60
N SER A 6 18.65 18.43 40.42
CA SER A 6 18.49 17.64 39.20
C SER A 6 19.79 16.95 38.78
N LEU A 7 19.77 15.63 38.70
CA LEU A 7 20.77 14.83 38.01
C LEU A 7 20.17 14.35 36.69
N VAL A 8 20.68 14.90 35.59
CA VAL A 8 20.50 14.36 34.25
C VAL A 8 21.29 13.06 34.17
N SER A 9 20.63 11.96 33.81
CA SER A 9 21.32 10.75 33.36
C SER A 9 20.52 10.13 32.22
N ALA A 10 21.10 10.29 31.05
CA ALA A 10 20.76 9.59 29.83
C ALA A 10 20.96 8.08 30.03
N ALA A 11 19.94 7.27 29.73
CA ALA A 11 19.98 5.88 29.27
C ALA A 11 18.58 5.27 29.43
N GLY A 12 17.61 5.82 28.70
CA GLY A 12 16.28 5.23 28.58
C GLY A 12 16.15 4.49 27.26
N CYS A 13 16.88 3.38 27.10
CA CYS A 13 16.67 2.45 26.00
C CYS A 13 15.51 1.53 26.39
N VAL A 14 14.27 1.98 26.18
CA VAL A 14 13.09 1.11 26.15
C VAL A 14 11.93 1.89 25.52
N VAL A 15 11.76 1.72 24.23
CA VAL A 15 10.45 1.43 23.66
C VAL A 15 10.71 0.36 22.60
N ALA A 16 10.15 -0.82 22.83
CA ALA A 16 10.01 -1.83 21.79
C ALA A 16 9.09 -1.22 20.73
N GLU A 17 9.71 -0.65 19.71
CA GLU A 17 9.04 -0.12 18.53
C GLU A 17 8.52 -1.32 17.75
N GLU A 18 7.20 -1.48 17.76
CA GLU A 18 6.48 -2.43 16.93
C GLU A 18 6.80 -2.13 15.46
N ALA A 19 7.85 -2.76 14.92
CA ALA A 19 8.14 -2.89 13.49
C ALA A 19 7.73 -1.66 12.64
N GLU A 20 8.18 -0.45 12.99
CA GLU A 20 7.99 0.71 12.12
C GLU A 20 9.00 0.61 10.97
N LEU A 21 8.54 0.04 9.85
CA LEU A 21 9.28 0.00 8.59
C LEU A 21 9.86 1.41 8.31
N PRO A 22 11.18 1.55 8.02
CA PRO A 22 11.77 2.85 7.78
C PRO A 22 11.01 3.56 6.66
N ARG A 23 10.81 4.87 6.80
CA ARG A 23 10.16 5.78 5.82
C ARG A 23 10.97 5.88 4.52
N GLY A 24 11.13 4.76 3.82
CA GLY A 24 11.61 4.64 2.45
C GLY A 24 10.41 4.60 1.52
N LEU A 25 10.56 5.19 0.34
CA LEU A 25 9.57 5.30 -0.75
C LEU A 25 8.46 4.24 -0.71
N PRO A 26 7.16 4.61 -0.77
CA PRO A 26 6.09 3.62 -0.78
C PRO A 26 6.35 2.61 -1.91
N PRO A 27 6.18 1.30 -1.66
CA PRO A 27 6.41 0.28 -2.67
C PRO A 27 5.55 0.61 -3.89
N ARG A 28 6.23 0.84 -5.02
CA ARG A 28 5.57 1.11 -6.29
C ARG A 28 5.19 -0.21 -6.92
N LEU A 29 3.98 -0.28 -7.47
CA LEU A 29 3.53 -1.43 -8.22
C LEU A 29 4.36 -1.57 -9.49
N GLY A 30 4.83 -2.79 -9.74
CA GLY A 30 5.57 -3.17 -10.93
C GLY A 30 4.91 -4.33 -11.66
N ALA A 31 5.31 -4.54 -12.91
CA ALA A 31 4.90 -5.70 -13.67
C ALA A 31 5.23 -7.02 -12.92
N GLY A 32 4.24 -7.91 -12.84
CA GLY A 32 4.36 -9.17 -12.13
C GLY A 32 4.09 -9.11 -10.62
N ASP A 33 3.78 -7.93 -10.06
CA ASP A 33 3.23 -7.84 -8.71
C ASP A 33 1.80 -8.38 -8.67
N VAL A 34 1.45 -9.05 -7.57
CA VAL A 34 0.10 -9.58 -7.35
C VAL A 34 -0.61 -8.72 -6.31
N VAL A 35 -1.71 -8.12 -6.74
CA VAL A 35 -2.57 -7.29 -5.91
C VAL A 35 -3.91 -7.96 -5.70
N GLU A 36 -4.44 -7.88 -4.49
CA GLU A 36 -5.81 -8.24 -4.16
C GLU A 36 -6.66 -6.99 -4.23
N VAL A 37 -7.71 -7.05 -5.03
CA VAL A 37 -8.76 -6.06 -5.10
C VAL A 37 -9.95 -6.59 -4.33
N THR A 38 -10.21 -5.98 -3.17
CA THR A 38 -11.40 -6.28 -2.36
C THR A 38 -12.52 -5.32 -2.73
N CYS A 39 -13.64 -5.87 -3.15
CA CYS A 39 -14.90 -5.19 -3.43
C CYS A 39 -15.98 -5.74 -2.48
N PRO A 40 -17.09 -5.01 -2.24
CA PRO A 40 -18.12 -5.42 -1.28
C PRO A 40 -18.80 -6.76 -1.61
N HIS A 41 -18.69 -7.23 -2.85
CA HIS A 41 -19.30 -8.47 -3.30
C HIS A 41 -18.29 -9.59 -3.59
N GLU A 42 -17.01 -9.25 -3.78
CA GLU A 42 -15.98 -10.21 -4.18
C GLU A 42 -14.57 -9.70 -3.87
N CYS A 43 -13.65 -10.62 -3.60
CA CYS A 43 -12.21 -10.36 -3.57
C CYS A 43 -11.59 -11.05 -4.79
N CYS A 44 -10.77 -10.31 -5.53
CA CYS A 44 -10.11 -10.84 -6.72
C CYS A 44 -8.61 -10.58 -6.63
N GLU A 45 -7.81 -11.62 -6.82
CA GLU A 45 -6.37 -11.50 -6.98
C GLU A 45 -6.03 -11.22 -8.45
N LEU A 46 -5.30 -10.15 -8.70
CA LEU A 46 -4.90 -9.71 -10.02
C LEU A 46 -3.40 -9.52 -10.07
N THR A 47 -2.80 -10.00 -11.15
CA THR A 47 -1.38 -9.77 -11.43
C THR A 47 -1.24 -8.57 -12.34
N VAL A 48 -0.33 -7.65 -11.99
CA VAL A 48 0.04 -6.53 -12.86
C VAL A 48 0.67 -7.10 -14.13
N ALA A 49 0.11 -6.77 -15.28
CA ALA A 49 0.59 -7.25 -16.57
C ALA A 49 2.01 -6.76 -16.86
N ALA A 50 2.67 -7.37 -17.85
CA ALA A 50 4.00 -6.94 -18.33
C ALA A 50 4.01 -5.46 -18.75
N ASP A 51 2.90 -4.97 -19.30
CA ASP A 51 2.70 -3.57 -19.70
C ASP A 51 2.47 -2.62 -18.51
N GLY A 52 2.46 -3.11 -17.28
CA GLY A 52 2.19 -2.30 -16.09
C GLY A 52 0.72 -2.05 -15.78
N THR A 53 -0.18 -2.69 -16.51
CA THR A 53 -1.63 -2.48 -16.37
C THR A 53 -2.32 -3.59 -15.58
N LEU A 54 -3.40 -3.25 -14.89
CA LEU A 54 -4.37 -4.20 -14.33
C LEU A 54 -5.60 -4.25 -15.22
N LYS A 55 -6.09 -5.45 -15.50
CA LYS A 55 -7.27 -5.69 -16.33
C LYS A 55 -8.31 -6.44 -15.50
N HIS A 56 -9.50 -5.89 -15.38
CA HIS A 56 -10.62 -6.53 -14.69
C HIS A 56 -11.96 -6.06 -15.25
N PRO A 57 -13.01 -6.92 -15.29
CA PRO A 57 -14.34 -6.50 -15.74
C PRO A 57 -14.93 -5.31 -14.97
N LEU A 58 -14.61 -5.17 -13.67
CA LEU A 58 -15.18 -4.11 -12.82
C LEU A 58 -14.69 -2.69 -13.16
N PHE A 59 -13.45 -2.55 -13.63
CA PHE A 59 -12.79 -1.25 -13.86
C PHE A 59 -12.14 -1.11 -15.23
N GLY A 60 -12.22 -2.15 -16.06
CA GLY A 60 -11.57 -2.20 -17.36
C GLY A 60 -10.05 -2.36 -17.24
N ILE A 61 -9.33 -1.59 -18.04
CA ILE A 61 -7.86 -1.57 -18.07
C ILE A 61 -7.39 -0.30 -17.37
N VAL A 62 -6.53 -0.45 -16.36
CA VAL A 62 -5.99 0.68 -15.58
C VAL A 62 -4.49 0.54 -15.50
N ASP A 63 -3.77 1.60 -15.85
CA ASP A 63 -2.33 1.69 -15.65
C ASP A 63 -2.02 1.93 -14.17
N VAL A 64 -1.23 1.03 -13.59
CA VAL A 64 -0.83 1.09 -12.18
C VAL A 64 0.68 1.01 -11.99
N ALA A 65 1.46 0.84 -13.06
CA ALA A 65 2.90 0.75 -12.95
C ALA A 65 3.50 2.06 -12.43
N GLY A 66 4.42 1.94 -11.49
CA GLY A 66 5.05 3.09 -10.85
C GLY A 66 4.16 3.83 -9.85
N LEU A 67 2.87 3.50 -9.74
CA LEU A 67 1.99 4.05 -8.71
C LEU A 67 2.23 3.36 -7.37
N SER A 68 2.13 4.11 -6.29
CA SER A 68 1.99 3.53 -4.96
C SER A 68 0.60 2.89 -4.78
N LEU A 69 0.46 1.97 -3.81
CA LEU A 69 -0.82 1.34 -3.48
C LEU A 69 -2.01 2.32 -3.33
N PRO A 70 -1.91 3.43 -2.56
CA PRO A 70 -3.03 4.37 -2.44
C PRO A 70 -3.32 5.14 -3.73
N GLU A 71 -2.31 5.42 -4.56
CA GLU A 71 -2.50 6.06 -5.86
C GLU A 71 -3.19 5.12 -6.84
N ALA A 72 -2.79 3.85 -6.87
CA ALA A 72 -3.40 2.81 -7.68
C ALA A 72 -4.86 2.58 -7.27
N GLU A 73 -5.16 2.53 -5.97
CA GLU A 73 -6.53 2.43 -5.47
C GLU A 73 -7.38 3.63 -5.94
N LYS A 74 -6.84 4.85 -5.88
CA LYS A 74 -7.55 6.04 -6.37
C LYS A 74 -7.77 5.99 -7.88
N ALA A 75 -6.79 5.52 -8.65
CA ALA A 75 -6.89 5.34 -10.09
C ALA A 75 -7.97 4.31 -10.46
N LEU A 76 -7.99 3.17 -9.77
CA LEU A 76 -9.01 2.13 -9.90
C LEU A 76 -10.39 2.64 -9.53
N ARG A 77 -10.53 3.38 -8.42
CA ARG A 77 -11.80 3.98 -8.00
C ARG A 77 -12.35 4.94 -9.04
N SER A 78 -11.46 5.71 -9.65
CA SER A 78 -11.81 6.60 -10.76
C SER A 78 -12.24 5.83 -12.01
N ALA A 79 -11.58 4.70 -12.29
CA ALA A 79 -11.92 3.82 -13.41
C ALA A 79 -13.25 3.10 -13.20
N VAL A 80 -13.49 2.50 -12.03
CA VAL A 80 -14.79 1.91 -11.63
C VAL A 80 -15.90 2.93 -11.80
N ARG A 81 -15.70 4.17 -11.32
CA ARG A 81 -16.70 5.24 -11.46
C ARG A 81 -17.02 5.54 -12.92
N ARG A 82 -16.04 5.47 -13.83
CA ARG A 82 -16.26 5.67 -15.27
C ARG A 82 -17.01 4.50 -15.92
N VAL A 83 -16.68 3.28 -15.54
CA VAL A 83 -17.24 2.05 -16.15
C VAL A 83 -18.64 1.74 -15.60
N GLN A 84 -18.80 1.75 -14.27
CA GLN A 84 -20.05 1.35 -13.60
C GLN A 84 -20.99 2.53 -13.31
N GLN A 85 -20.55 3.77 -13.50
CA GLN A 85 -21.28 4.98 -13.11
C GLN A 85 -21.71 5.03 -11.64
N ARG A 86 -21.17 4.13 -10.79
CA ARG A 86 -21.49 3.99 -9.37
C ARG A 86 -20.22 4.08 -8.54
N GLN A 87 -20.32 4.65 -7.34
CA GLN A 87 -19.25 4.58 -6.35
C GLN A 87 -19.35 3.24 -5.62
N ILE A 88 -18.34 2.40 -5.84
CA ILE A 88 -18.16 1.15 -5.13
C ILE A 88 -16.95 1.32 -4.22
N PRO A 89 -17.05 1.01 -2.91
CA PRO A 89 -15.87 0.97 -2.06
C PRO A 89 -14.95 -0.14 -2.55
N LEU A 90 -13.70 0.19 -2.84
CA LEU A 90 -12.68 -0.77 -3.26
C LEU A 90 -11.43 -0.52 -2.43
N THR A 91 -10.79 -1.61 -2.04
CA THR A 91 -9.54 -1.61 -1.30
C THR A 91 -8.54 -2.42 -2.09
N LEU A 92 -7.31 -1.90 -2.20
CA LEU A 92 -6.24 -2.59 -2.87
C LEU A 92 -5.16 -3.00 -1.87
N ARG A 93 -4.78 -4.29 -1.89
CA ARG A 93 -3.73 -4.85 -1.04
C ARG A 93 -2.68 -5.51 -1.90
N LEU A 94 -1.41 -5.33 -1.56
CA LEU A 94 -0.32 -6.04 -2.21
C LEU A 94 -0.15 -7.40 -1.53
N ILE A 95 -0.40 -8.49 -2.24
CA ILE A 95 -0.21 -9.85 -1.71
C ILE A 95 1.22 -10.32 -1.94
N LYS A 96 1.75 -10.06 -3.14
CA LYS A 96 3.10 -10.48 -3.51
C LYS A 96 3.79 -9.38 -4.29
N SER A 97 4.81 -8.80 -3.70
CA SER A 97 5.72 -7.91 -4.41
C SER A 97 6.92 -8.72 -4.90
N LYS A 98 7.27 -8.58 -6.18
CA LYS A 98 8.58 -9.05 -6.68
C LYS A 98 9.72 -8.14 -6.24
N ASN A 99 9.40 -6.91 -5.84
CA ASN A 99 10.34 -5.86 -5.44
C ASN A 99 10.17 -5.50 -3.95
N ALA A 100 10.19 -6.51 -3.07
CA ALA A 100 10.42 -6.24 -1.65
C ALA A 100 11.89 -5.82 -1.49
N PHE A 101 12.17 -4.51 -1.60
CA PHE A 101 13.48 -3.97 -1.29
C PHE A 101 13.73 -4.16 0.22
N VAL A 102 14.50 -5.18 0.56
CA VAL A 102 15.10 -5.33 1.88
C VAL A 102 16.26 -4.33 1.93
N TYR A 103 16.09 -3.24 2.68
CA TYR A 103 17.21 -2.37 3.02
C TYR A 103 17.98 -3.04 4.17
N VAL A 104 19.23 -3.46 3.89
CA VAL A 104 20.21 -3.92 4.89
C VAL A 104 20.99 -2.76 5.48
#